data_AF-A0A432TGH6-F1
#
_entry.id   AF-A0A432TGH6-F1
#
_cell.length_a   1.000
_cell.length_b   1.000
_cell.length_c   1.000
_cell.angle_alpha   90.00
_cell.angle_beta   90.00
_cell.angle_gamma   90.00
#
_symmetry.space_group_name_H-M   'P 1'
#
loop_
_entity.id
_entity.type
_entity.pdbx_description
1 polymer ?
#
loop_
_entity_poly.entity_id
_entity_poly.type
_entity_poly.pdbx_seq_one_letter_code
_entity_poly.pdbx_strand_id
1 'polypeptide(L)'
;MTDQINKTRTLFAVFIMILLMIATRGHTNWLSSIVHLPDFTIPALFIAGIYLRQFWVAFLIIISAIAIDNYAIVYEGISANCITPAYSVL
;
A
#
# COMPACT_ATOMS: atom_id res chain seq x y z
N MET A 1 15.01 23.94 4.89
CA MET A 1 14.51 24.36 3.57
C MET A 1 13.51 23.31 3.12
N THR A 2 12.23 23.67 3.00
CA THR A 2 11.19 22.73 2.56
C THR A 2 11.06 22.89 1.05
N ASP A 3 11.66 21.99 0.28
CA ASP A 3 11.38 21.93 -1.15
C ASP A 3 9.91 21.51 -1.32
N GLN A 4 9.06 22.42 -1.77
CA GLN A 4 7.65 22.14 -2.00
C GLN A 4 7.54 21.29 -3.27
N ILE A 5 7.41 19.97 -3.12
CA ILE A 5 7.19 19.07 -4.25
C ILE A 5 5.87 19.46 -4.93
N ASN A 6 5.91 19.64 -6.25
CA ASN A 6 4.74 20.02 -7.03
C ASN A 6 3.58 19.03 -6.83
N LYS A 7 2.36 19.53 -6.70
CA LYS A 7 1.14 18.74 -6.42
C LYS A 7 0.94 17.61 -7.44
N THR A 8 1.20 17.88 -8.72
CA THR A 8 1.11 16.88 -9.79
C THR A 8 2.12 15.75 -9.61
N ARG A 9 3.36 16.05 -9.19
CA ARG A 9 4.38 15.03 -8.92
C ARG A 9 4.01 14.17 -7.72
N THR A 10 3.43 14.77 -6.70
CA THR A 10 2.96 14.04 -5.52
C THR A 10 1.85 13.07 -5.89
N LEU A 11 0.84 13.52 -6.65
CA LEU A 11 -0.23 12.65 -7.14
C LEU A 11 0.31 11.49 -7.99
N PHE A 12 1.25 11.77 -8.87
CA PHE A 12 1.88 10.75 -9.71
C PHE A 12 2.68 9.73 -8.88
N ALA A 13 3.43 10.19 -7.88
CA ALA A 13 4.14 9.31 -6.96
C ALA A 13 3.18 8.41 -6.18
N VAL A 14 2.11 8.97 -5.61
CA VAL A 14 1.09 8.21 -4.88
C VAL A 14 0.44 7.16 -5.78
N PHE A 15 0.10 7.52 -7.01
CA PHE A 15 -0.46 6.59 -7.98
C PHE A 15 0.46 5.40 -8.25
N ILE A 16 1.76 5.65 -8.46
CA ILE A 16 2.76 4.58 -8.64
C ILE A 16 2.89 3.71 -7.39
N MET A 17 2.92 4.32 -6.20
CA MET A 17 3.02 3.57 -4.94
C MET A 17 1.82 2.64 -4.74
N ILE A 18 0.61 3.08 -5.06
CA ILE A 18 -0.60 2.24 -4.96
C ILE A 18 -0.54 1.08 -5.97
N LEU A 19 -0.10 1.33 -7.21
CA LEU A 19 0.10 0.25 -8.19
C LEU A 19 1.12 -0.79 -7.71
N LEU A 20 2.22 -0.34 -7.11
CA LEU A 20 3.22 -1.24 -6.51
C LEU A 20 2.65 -2.06 -5.35
N MET A 21 1.81 -1.46 -4.50
CA MET A 21 1.13 -2.18 -3.43
C MET A 21 0.21 -3.27 -3.97
N ILE A 22 -0.58 -2.98 -5.01
CA ILE A 22 -1.46 -3.99 -5.64
C ILE A 22 -0.63 -5.15 -6.20
N ALA A 23 0.48 -4.84 -6.88
CA ALA A 23 1.34 -5.85 -7.49
C ALA A 23 2.05 -6.75 -6.46
N THR A 24 2.49 -6.18 -5.33
CA THR A 24 3.29 -6.90 -4.31
C THR A 24 2.47 -7.54 -3.20
N ARG A 25 1.27 -7.03 -2.91
CA ARG A 25 0.44 -7.48 -1.77
C ARG A 25 -0.61 -8.52 -2.16
N GLY A 26 -0.99 -8.60 -3.44
CA GLY A 26 -1.89 -9.64 -3.95
C GLY A 26 -1.22 -11.01 -3.89
N HIS A 27 -1.61 -11.80 -2.90
CA HIS A 27 -1.00 -13.11 -2.58
C HIS A 27 -1.17 -14.16 -3.69
N THR A 28 -2.10 -13.93 -4.60
CA THR A 28 -2.56 -14.80 -5.70
C THR A 28 -2.10 -14.32 -7.07
N ASN A 29 -1.36 -13.21 -7.15
CA ASN A 29 -0.83 -12.76 -8.43
C ASN A 29 0.14 -13.82 -8.97
N TRP A 30 0.07 -14.11 -10.28
CA TRP A 30 1.05 -14.95 -10.99
C TRP A 30 2.52 -14.55 -10.72
N LEU A 31 2.73 -13.30 -10.34
CA LEU A 31 4.01 -12.74 -9.93
C LEU A 31 4.52 -13.31 -8.60
N SER A 32 3.68 -13.48 -7.58
CA SER A 32 4.08 -13.97 -6.25
C SER A 32 4.57 -15.42 -6.28
N SER A 33 4.02 -16.23 -7.18
CA SER A 33 4.43 -17.62 -7.39
C SER A 33 5.79 -17.76 -8.10
N ILE A 34 6.26 -16.72 -8.81
CA ILE A 34 7.51 -16.75 -9.59
C ILE A 34 8.61 -15.93 -8.93
N VAL A 35 8.22 -14.80 -8.34
CA VAL A 35 9.09 -13.87 -7.64
C VAL A 35 8.38 -13.53 -6.35
N HIS A 36 8.88 -14.04 -5.22
CA HIS A 36 8.37 -13.70 -3.89
C HIS A 36 8.73 -12.24 -3.56
N LEU A 37 8.04 -11.27 -4.19
CA LEU A 37 8.26 -9.87 -3.88
C LEU A 37 7.71 -9.56 -2.48
N PRO A 38 8.50 -8.88 -1.63
CA PRO A 38 8.00 -8.39 -0.35
C PRO A 38 6.98 -7.27 -0.56
N ASP A 39 6.14 -7.04 0.44
CA ASP A 39 5.12 -6.01 0.41
C ASP A 39 5.72 -4.59 0.37
N PHE A 40 5.14 -3.71 -0.44
CA PHE A 40 5.62 -2.34 -0.59
C PHE A 40 5.01 -1.34 0.42
N THR A 41 4.13 -1.78 1.31
CA THR A 41 3.32 -0.89 2.16
C THR A 41 4.16 -0.09 3.15
N ILE A 42 5.07 -0.77 3.87
CA ILE A 42 5.94 -0.11 4.86
C ILE A 42 6.91 0.87 4.16
N PRO A 43 7.59 0.50 3.06
CA PRO A 43 8.35 1.45 2.26
C PRO A 43 7.52 2.65 1.78
N ALA A 44 6.28 2.44 1.33
CA ALA A 44 5.40 3.51 0.88
C ALA A 44 5.07 4.51 2.01
N LEU A 45 4.77 4.02 3.21
CA LEU A 45 4.54 4.87 4.39
C LEU A 45 5.78 5.65 4.79
N PHE A 46 6.96 5.02 4.72
CA PHE A 46 8.23 5.69 4.99
C PHE A 46 8.51 6.81 3.99
N ILE A 47 8.28 6.55 2.69
CA ILE A 47 8.45 7.55 1.63
C ILE A 47 7.45 8.70 1.79
N ALA A 48 6.19 8.38 2.12
CA ALA A 48 5.16 9.38 2.38
C ALA A 48 5.52 10.29 3.56
N GLY A 49 6.06 9.72 4.64
CA GLY A 49 6.47 10.47 5.83
C GLY A 49 7.69 11.37 5.60
N ILE A 50 8.74 10.83 4.96
CA ILE A 50 10.03 11.52 4.83
C ILE A 50 10.07 12.45 3.62
N TYR A 51 9.65 11.97 2.45
CA TYR A 51 9.83 12.69 1.19
C TYR A 51 8.64 13.58 0.84
N LEU A 52 7.41 13.07 0.99
CA LEU A 52 6.20 13.86 0.67
C LEU A 52 5.80 14.79 1.82
N ARG A 53 6.07 14.38 3.07
CA ARG A 53 5.77 15.14 4.30
C ARG A 53 4.31 15.59 4.38
N GLN A 54 3.40 14.80 3.80
CA GLN A 54 1.97 15.05 3.72
C GLN A 54 1.21 13.95 4.47
N PHE A 55 0.65 14.30 5.63
CA PHE A 55 -0.03 13.35 6.52
C PHE A 55 -1.22 12.65 5.84
N TRP A 56 -1.91 13.34 4.92
CA TRP A 56 -3.05 12.77 4.20
C TRP A 56 -2.66 11.62 3.24
N VAL A 57 -1.41 11.60 2.75
CA VAL A 57 -0.92 10.51 1.90
C VAL A 57 -0.80 9.20 2.68
N ALA A 58 -0.39 9.27 3.96
CA ALA A 58 -0.32 8.08 4.82
C ALA A 58 -1.71 7.44 4.99
N PHE A 59 -2.75 8.24 5.22
CA PHE A 59 -4.12 7.73 5.29
C PHE A 59 -4.58 7.08 3.99
N LEU A 60 -4.27 7.67 2.84
CA LEU A 60 -4.60 7.06 1.54
C LEU A 60 -3.93 5.70 1.35
N ILE A 61 -2.68 5.56 1.79
CA ILE A 61 -1.93 4.28 1.73
C ILE A 61 -2.54 3.25 2.68
N ILE A 62 -2.94 3.63 3.89
CA ILE A 62 -3.58 2.72 4.86
C ILE A 62 -4.95 2.27 4.34
N ILE A 63 -5.78 3.19 3.84
CA ILE A 63 -7.09 2.84 3.28
C ILE A 63 -6.94 1.94 2.05
N SER A 64 -5.97 2.21 1.18
CA SER A 64 -5.73 1.35 0.02
C SER A 64 -5.27 -0.05 0.42
N ALA A 65 -4.42 -0.16 1.45
CA ALA A 65 -4.02 -1.44 2.03
C ALA A 65 -5.23 -2.26 2.52
N ILE A 66 -6.13 -1.63 3.29
CA ILE A 66 -7.35 -2.28 3.79
C ILE A 66 -8.24 -2.72 2.62
N ALA A 67 -8.38 -1.89 1.60
CA ALA A 67 -9.18 -2.22 0.42
C ALA A 67 -8.60 -3.40 -0.36
N ILE A 68 -7.28 -3.47 -0.53
CA ILE A 68 -6.58 -4.58 -1.20
C ILE A 68 -6.77 -5.88 -0.40
N ASP A 69 -6.56 -5.84 0.91
CA ASP A 69 -6.69 -7.01 1.78
C ASP A 69 -8.15 -7.55 1.75
N ASN A 70 -9.15 -6.66 1.80
CA ASN A 70 -10.55 -7.05 1.73
C ASN A 70 -10.93 -7.62 0.35
N TYR A 71 -10.44 -7.00 -0.73
CA TYR A 71 -10.65 -7.52 -2.09
C TYR A 71 -10.11 -8.94 -2.23
N ALA A 72 -8.91 -9.21 -1.72
CA ALA A 72 -8.27 -10.50 -1.82
C ALA A 72 -9.03 -11.59 -1.01
N ILE A 73 -9.58 -11.22 0.15
CA ILE A 73 -10.42 -12.13 0.95
C ILE A 73 -11.75 -12.45 0.23
N VAL A 74 -12.44 -11.43 -0.29
CA VAL A 74 -13.79 -11.58 -0.86
C VAL A 74 -13.76 -12.22 -2.25
N TYR A 75 -12.84 -11.82 -3.11
CA TYR A 75 -12.82 -12.22 -4.53
C TYR A 75 -11.84 -13.33 -4.84
N GLU A 76 -10.73 -13.42 -4.10
CA GLU A 76 -9.69 -14.43 -4.36
C GLU A 76 -9.71 -15.58 -3.36
N GLY A 77 -10.60 -15.52 -2.37
CA GLY A 77 -10.81 -16.59 -1.40
C GLY A 77 -9.64 -16.78 -0.42
N ILE A 78 -8.82 -15.75 -0.21
CA ILE A 78 -7.72 -15.80 0.76
C ILE A 78 -8.29 -15.92 2.18
N SER A 79 -7.62 -16.70 3.02
CA SER A 79 -7.99 -16.85 4.42
C SER A 79 -7.95 -15.52 5.19
N ALA A 80 -9.04 -15.21 5.88
CA ALA A 80 -9.16 -14.03 6.75
C ALA A 80 -8.48 -14.21 8.12
N ASN A 81 -7.59 -15.19 8.29
CA ASN A 81 -6.94 -15.50 9.58
C ASN A 81 -6.18 -14.32 10.20
N CYS A 82 -5.68 -13.40 9.38
CA CYS A 82 -4.96 -12.21 9.83
C CYS A 82 -5.87 -11.03 10.20
N ILE A 83 -7.18 -11.11 9.92
CA ILE A 83 -8.15 -10.07 10.29
C ILE A 83 -8.59 -10.29 11.74
N THR A 84 -7.85 -9.65 12.65
CA THR A 84 -8.08 -9.69 14.10
C THR A 84 -8.19 -8.27 14.64
N PRO A 85 -8.57 -8.05 15.93
CA PRO A 85 -8.54 -6.71 16.52
C PRO A 85 -7.15 -6.03 16.41
N ALA A 86 -6.07 -6.80 16.34
CA ALA A 86 -4.72 -6.29 16.15
C ALA A 86 -4.49 -5.64 14.77
N TYR A 87 -5.34 -5.95 13.78
CA TYR A 87 -5.29 -5.32 12.45
C TYR A 87 -5.56 -3.81 12.50
N SER A 88 -6.18 -3.31 13.57
CA SER A 88 -6.39 -1.87 13.78
C SER A 88 -5.11 -1.05 14.00
N VAL A 89 -3.96 -1.72 14.20
CA VAL A 89 -2.64 -1.08 14.40
C VAL A 89 -1.96 -0.73 13.07
N LEU A 90 -2.54 -1.14 11.93
CA LEU A 90 -2.05 -0.85 10.58
C LEU A 90 -2.01 0.66 10.26
#